data_AF-A0AAV5T433-F1
#
_entry.id   AF-A0AAV5T433-F1
#
_cell.length_a   1.000
_cell.length_b   1.000
_cell.length_c   1.000
_cell.angle_alpha   90.00
_cell.angle_beta   90.00
_cell.angle_gamma   90.00
#
_symmetry.space_group_name_H-M   'P 1'
#
loop_
_entity.id
_entity.type
_entity.pdbx_description
1 polymer ?
#
loop_
_entity_poly.entity_id
_entity_poly.type
_entity_poly.pdbx_seq_one_letter_code
_entity_poly.pdbx_strand_id
1 'polypeptide(L)'
;IAEASKNLAPPPPPPIMHVAIEPAAATLPAAGGASTHTLTNSEAGKIMFKIKSSNNNEYRLKPVFGFIDAGATAQVEITRLAGPPKEDKFVVQFAPAPEGVTDAQEAFKV
;
A
#
# COMPACT_ATOMS: atom_id res chain seq x y z
N ILE A 1 -36.97 19.94 -30.97
CA ILE A 1 -35.98 18.85 -30.80
C ILE A 1 -35.47 18.91 -29.37
N ALA A 2 -35.89 17.98 -28.51
CA ALA A 2 -35.51 17.98 -27.10
C ALA A 2 -34.40 16.93 -26.90
N GLU A 3 -33.23 17.38 -26.46
CA GLU A 3 -32.11 16.52 -26.09
C GLU A 3 -32.46 15.73 -24.82
N ALA A 4 -32.62 14.43 -24.97
CA ALA A 4 -32.73 13.51 -23.85
C ALA A 4 -31.36 13.41 -23.17
N SER A 5 -31.18 14.16 -22.08
CA SER A 5 -30.13 13.93 -21.10
C SER A 5 -30.24 12.50 -20.57
N LYS A 6 -29.35 11.63 -21.01
CA LYS A 6 -29.11 10.34 -20.37
C LYS A 6 -28.60 10.62 -18.96
N ASN A 7 -29.46 10.42 -17.96
CA ASN A 7 -29.06 10.30 -16.57
C ASN A 7 -28.08 9.13 -16.45
N LEU A 8 -26.78 9.44 -16.51
CA LEU A 8 -25.73 8.53 -16.11
C LEU A 8 -25.89 8.38 -14.60
N ALA A 9 -26.18 7.15 -14.13
CA ALA A 9 -26.15 6.85 -12.70
C ALA A 9 -24.85 7.42 -12.11
N PRO A 10 -24.86 7.97 -10.89
CA PRO A 10 -23.62 8.36 -10.24
C PRO A 10 -22.67 7.17 -10.28
N PRO A 11 -21.38 7.37 -10.58
CA PRO A 11 -20.42 6.28 -10.54
C PRO A 11 -20.58 5.57 -9.18
N PRO A 12 -20.50 4.23 -9.14
CA PRO A 12 -20.52 3.52 -7.86
C PRO A 12 -19.53 4.21 -6.93
N PRO A 13 -19.89 4.45 -5.65
CA PRO A 13 -18.96 5.06 -4.71
C PRO A 13 -17.63 4.30 -4.84
N PRO A 14 -16.49 5.00 -4.97
CA PRO A 14 -15.20 4.34 -5.06
C PRO A 14 -15.13 3.31 -3.93
N PRO A 15 -14.63 2.10 -4.19
CA PRO A 15 -14.45 1.11 -3.13
C PRO A 15 -13.77 1.84 -1.99
N ILE A 16 -14.37 1.82 -0.81
CA ILE A 16 -13.92 2.58 0.36
C ILE A 16 -12.41 2.34 0.44
N MET A 17 -11.62 3.35 0.08
CA MET A 17 -10.16 3.25 0.05
C MET A 17 -9.71 3.44 1.48
N HIS A 18 -9.78 2.33 2.21
CA HIS A 18 -9.43 2.27 3.62
C HIS A 18 -7.95 2.68 3.84
N VAL A 19 -7.09 2.40 2.86
CA VAL A 19 -5.68 2.81 2.84
C VAL A 19 -5.34 3.49 1.52
N ALA A 20 -4.76 4.69 1.59
CA ALA A 20 -4.16 5.37 0.45
C ALA A 20 -2.64 5.15 0.44
N ILE A 21 -2.02 5.10 -0.74
CA ILE A 21 -0.57 4.90 -0.90
C ILE A 21 -0.02 5.95 -1.85
N GLU A 22 0.90 6.76 -1.38
CA GLU A 22 1.50 7.85 -2.14
C GLU A 22 3.04 7.84 -2.08
N PRO A 23 3.73 7.78 -3.23
CA PRO A 23 3.18 7.61 -4.59
C PRO A 23 2.62 6.19 -4.82
N ALA A 24 1.61 6.02 -5.68
CA ALA A 24 1.05 4.69 -5.99
C ALA A 24 1.98 3.82 -6.84
N ALA A 25 2.89 4.46 -7.59
CA ALA A 25 3.93 3.82 -8.38
C ALA A 25 5.22 4.64 -8.26
N ALA A 26 6.37 3.96 -8.26
CA ALA A 26 7.67 4.62 -8.23
C ALA A 26 8.58 4.05 -9.33
N THR A 27 9.29 4.94 -10.02
CA THR A 27 10.28 4.56 -11.02
C THR A 27 11.68 4.63 -10.39
N LEU A 28 12.28 3.46 -10.18
CA LEU A 28 13.61 3.34 -9.58
C LEU A 28 14.65 2.99 -10.66
N PRO A 29 15.83 3.63 -10.69
CA PRO A 29 16.87 3.31 -11.67
C PRO A 29 17.46 1.92 -11.44
N ALA A 30 17.84 1.23 -12.52
CA ALA A 30 18.42 -0.12 -12.48
C ALA A 30 19.78 -0.17 -11.78
N ALA A 31 20.50 0.96 -11.71
CA ALA A 31 21.74 1.09 -10.95
C ALA A 31 21.54 1.05 -9.42
N GLY A 32 20.29 1.04 -8.96
CA GLY A 32 19.90 1.07 -7.56
C GLY A 32 19.40 2.46 -7.11
N GLY A 33 18.53 2.47 -6.12
CA GLY A 33 17.90 3.68 -5.59
C GLY A 33 16.91 3.35 -4.47
N ALA A 34 16.33 4.38 -3.84
CA ALA A 34 15.28 4.19 -2.83
C ALA A 34 14.06 5.03 -3.17
N SER A 35 12.88 4.51 -2.86
CA SER A 35 11.61 5.22 -2.96
C SER A 35 10.84 5.07 -1.66
N THR A 36 10.35 6.18 -1.14
CA THR A 36 9.53 6.19 0.07
C THR A 36 8.08 6.33 -0.31
N HIS A 37 7.28 5.37 0.13
CA HIS A 37 5.83 5.33 -0.05
C HIS A 37 5.15 5.60 1.29
N THR A 38 4.21 6.53 1.30
CA THR A 38 3.41 6.89 2.46
C THR A 38 2.08 6.15 2.37
N LEU A 39 1.82 5.29 3.34
CA LEU A 39 0.55 4.59 3.51
C LEU A 39 -0.29 5.41 4.49
N THR A 40 -1.45 5.88 4.07
CA THR A 40 -2.38 6.66 4.89
C THR A 40 -3.57 5.81 5.25
N ASN A 41 -3.80 5.61 6.55
CA ASN A 41 -4.97 4.90 7.04
C ASN A 41 -6.15 5.87 7.22
N SER A 42 -7.16 5.72 6.38
CA SER A 42 -8.41 6.48 6.45
C SER A 42 -9.50 5.72 7.22
N GLU A 43 -9.19 4.53 7.75
CA GLU A 43 -10.12 3.81 8.62
C GLU A 43 -10.24 4.47 10.00
N ALA A 44 -11.39 4.25 10.63
CA ALA A 44 -11.63 4.65 12.03
C ALA A 44 -10.89 3.77 13.05
N GLY A 45 -10.34 2.63 12.60
CA GLY A 45 -9.62 1.66 13.43
C GLY A 45 -8.13 1.59 13.11
N LYS A 46 -7.35 1.02 14.04
CA LYS A 46 -5.96 0.64 13.78
C LYS A 46 -5.93 -0.51 12.78
N ILE A 47 -5.10 -0.39 11.76
CA ILE A 47 -4.87 -1.46 10.78
C ILE A 47 -3.46 -2.00 10.92
N MET A 48 -3.28 -3.24 10.53
CA MET A 48 -1.99 -3.83 10.22
C MET A 48 -1.79 -3.89 8.71
N PHE A 49 -0.56 -3.70 8.26
CA PHE A 49 -0.19 -3.87 6.86
C PHE A 49 0.98 -4.83 6.70
N LYS A 50 1.00 -5.53 5.57
CA LYS A 50 2.05 -6.43 5.12
C LYS A 50 2.35 -6.17 3.65
N ILE A 51 3.62 -5.97 3.34
CA ILE A 51 4.07 -5.68 1.98
C ILE A 51 4.73 -6.93 1.41
N LYS A 52 4.23 -7.37 0.27
CA LYS A 52 4.80 -8.48 -0.50
C LYS A 52 5.42 -7.91 -1.77
N SER A 53 6.71 -8.17 -1.98
CA SER A 53 7.36 -7.94 -3.26
C SER A 53 7.27 -9.19 -4.13
N SER A 54 7.07 -9.03 -5.43
CA SER A 54 7.30 -10.10 -6.42
C SER A 54 8.79 -10.46 -6.54
N ASN A 55 9.68 -9.57 -6.13
CA ASN A 55 11.13 -9.77 -6.18
C ASN A 55 11.80 -9.27 -4.90
N ASN A 56 12.27 -10.22 -4.10
CA ASN A 56 12.94 -9.94 -2.82
C ASN A 56 14.47 -10.04 -2.93
N ASN A 57 15.00 -10.42 -4.11
CA ASN A 57 16.44 -10.47 -4.34
C ASN A 57 16.99 -9.06 -4.59
N GLU A 58 16.32 -8.30 -5.46
CA GLU A 58 16.76 -6.97 -5.89
C GLU A 58 16.05 -5.83 -5.14
N TYR A 59 15.06 -6.11 -4.28
CA TYR A 59 14.38 -5.08 -3.49
C TYR A 59 14.45 -5.38 -2.00
N ARG A 60 14.68 -4.32 -1.23
CA ARG A 60 14.62 -4.31 0.23
C ARG A 60 13.48 -3.39 0.65
N LEU A 61 12.54 -3.95 1.39
CA LEU A 61 11.38 -3.25 1.94
C LEU A 61 11.59 -3.01 3.43
N LYS A 62 11.39 -1.78 3.90
CA LYS A 62 11.47 -1.43 5.32
C LYS A 62 10.42 -0.38 5.68
N PRO A 63 9.49 -0.67 6.61
CA PRO A 63 9.18 -1.98 7.21
C PRO A 63 8.37 -2.88 6.25
N VAL A 64 8.47 -4.21 6.39
CA VAL A 64 7.65 -5.18 5.64
C VAL A 64 6.27 -5.38 6.29
N PHE A 65 6.25 -5.31 7.62
CA PHE A 65 5.05 -5.40 8.45
C PHE A 65 5.00 -4.19 9.36
N GLY A 66 3.80 -3.68 9.59
CA GLY A 66 3.61 -2.59 10.54
C GLY A 66 2.15 -2.38 10.88
N PHE A 67 1.93 -1.40 11.74
CA PHE A 67 0.61 -0.93 12.11
C PHE A 67 0.47 0.53 11.72
N ILE A 68 -0.76 0.92 11.37
CA ILE A 68 -1.13 2.31 11.13
C ILE A 68 -2.34 2.60 12.00
N ASP A 69 -2.20 3.51 12.95
CA ASP A 69 -3.32 3.99 13.77
C ASP A 69 -4.39 4.66 12.89
N ALA A 70 -5.60 4.79 13.43
CA ALA A 70 -6.72 5.44 12.72
C ALA A 70 -6.38 6.89 12.35
N GLY A 71 -6.49 7.25 11.08
CA GLY A 71 -6.11 8.59 10.59
C GLY A 71 -4.61 8.87 10.54
N ALA A 72 -3.76 7.89 10.87
CA ALA A 72 -2.31 8.05 10.84
C ALA A 72 -1.71 7.62 9.50
N THR A 73 -0.43 7.92 9.31
CA THR A 73 0.35 7.52 8.15
C THR A 73 1.56 6.68 8.55
N ALA A 74 1.97 5.77 7.67
CA ALA A 74 3.18 4.97 7.82
C ALA A 74 4.05 5.14 6.58
N GLN A 75 5.35 5.30 6.78
CA GLN A 75 6.32 5.41 5.68
C GLN A 75 6.99 4.07 5.44
N VAL A 76 7.07 3.68 4.17
CA VAL A 76 7.69 2.46 3.70
C VAL A 76 8.78 2.84 2.72
N GLU A 77 10.00 2.48 3.06
CA GLU A 77 11.14 2.60 2.19
C GLU A 77 11.33 1.33 1.34
N ILE A 78 11.32 1.52 0.03
CA ILE A 78 11.59 0.52 -0.98
C ILE A 78 12.95 0.84 -1.58
N THR A 79 13.97 0.08 -1.20
CA THR A 79 15.31 0.20 -1.78
C THR A 79 15.49 -0.83 -2.90
N ARG A 80 15.69 -0.36 -4.13
CA ARG A 80 16.14 -1.16 -5.26
C ARG A 80 17.66 -1.29 -5.24
N LEU A 81 18.15 -2.52 -5.30
CA LEU A 81 19.55 -2.85 -5.48
C LEU A 81 19.92 -2.86 -6.97
N ALA A 82 21.21 -2.74 -7.26
CA ALA A 82 21.71 -2.85 -8.63
C ALA A 82 21.35 -4.21 -9.23
N GLY A 83 20.66 -4.21 -10.36
CA GLY A 83 20.14 -5.42 -10.99
C GLY A 83 19.56 -5.14 -12.37
N PRO A 84 19.13 -6.18 -13.10
CA PRO A 84 18.53 -6.01 -14.42
C PRO A 84 17.27 -5.11 -14.37
N PRO A 85 16.99 -4.32 -15.42
CA PRO A 85 15.77 -3.55 -15.52
C PRO A 85 14.57 -4.49 -15.62
N LYS A 86 13.81 -4.58 -14.54
CA LYS A 86 12.57 -5.34 -14.44
C LYS A 86 11.44 -4.49 -13.87
N GLU A 87 10.22 -4.78 -14.32
CA GLU A 87 9.00 -4.30 -13.70
C GLU A 87 8.57 -5.29 -12.63
N ASP A 88 8.53 -4.80 -11.39
CA ASP A 88 8.20 -5.59 -10.20
C ASP A 88 6.94 -5.03 -9.56
N LYS A 89 6.20 -5.91 -8.89
CA LYS A 89 4.92 -5.59 -8.25
C LYS A 89 5.06 -5.69 -6.74
N PHE A 90 4.66 -4.62 -6.07
CA PHE A 90 4.46 -4.61 -4.62
C PHE A 90 2.97 -4.71 -4.30
N VAL A 91 2.64 -5.59 -3.37
CA VAL A 91 1.26 -5.78 -2.89
C VAL A 91 1.24 -5.44 -1.41
N VAL A 92 0.55 -4.36 -1.07
CA VAL A 92 0.23 -4.01 0.32
C VAL A 92 -1.07 -4.71 0.69
N GLN A 93 -0.99 -5.70 1.57
CA GLN A 93 -2.15 -6.32 2.22
C GLN A 93 -2.38 -5.60 3.54
N PHE A 94 -3.61 -5.18 3.80
CA PHE A 94 -3.99 -4.58 5.07
C PHE A 94 -5.17 -5.33 5.67
N ALA A 95 -5.27 -5.28 6.99
CA ALA A 95 -6.36 -5.86 7.76
C ALA A 95 -6.54 -5.05 9.06
N PRO A 96 -7.74 -5.03 9.65
CA PRO A 96 -7.93 -4.44 10.98
C PRO A 96 -7.02 -5.13 11.99
N ALA A 97 -6.33 -4.34 12.82
CA ALA A 97 -5.42 -4.86 13.82
C ALA A 97 -6.21 -5.50 14.98
N PRO A 98 -5.95 -6.78 15.31
CA PRO A 98 -6.61 -7.43 16.43
C PRO A 98 -6.23 -6.78 17.77
N GLU A 99 -7.20 -6.65 18.68
CA GLU A 99 -6.99 -6.04 19.99
C GLU A 99 -5.98 -6.85 20.82
N GLY A 100 -4.95 -6.17 21.33
CA GLY A 100 -3.90 -6.79 22.15
C GLY A 100 -2.71 -7.35 21.37
N VAL A 101 -2.68 -7.27 20.04
CA VAL A 101 -1.52 -7.72 19.25
C VAL A 101 -0.53 -6.58 19.04
N THR A 102 0.67 -6.75 19.58
CA THR A 102 1.82 -5.84 19.43
C THR A 102 2.72 -6.19 18.25
N ASP A 103 2.54 -7.37 17.63
CA ASP A 103 3.37 -7.86 16.54
C ASP A 103 2.54 -8.09 15.25
N ALA A 104 2.76 -7.22 14.26
CA ALA A 104 2.02 -7.25 12.99
C ALA A 104 2.34 -8.51 12.17
N GLN A 105 3.49 -9.14 12.41
CA GLN A 105 3.87 -10.36 11.71
C GLN A 105 3.12 -11.57 12.26
N GLU A 106 2.95 -11.66 13.58
CA GLU A 106 2.14 -12.71 14.22
C GLU A 106 0.65 -12.56 13.89
N ALA A 107 0.13 -11.33 13.85
CA ALA A 107 -1.27 -11.08 13.48
C ALA A 107 -1.62 -11.57 12.06
N PHE A 108 -0.66 -11.54 11.13
CA PHE A 108 -0.84 -12.02 9.75
C PHE A 108 -0.67 -13.54 9.56
N LYS A 109 -0.37 -14.30 10.62
CA LYS A 109 -0.24 -15.77 10.58
C LYS A 109 -1.52 -16.51 10.97
N VAL A 110 -2.50 -15.81 11.54
CA VAL A 110 -3.80 -16.36 11.97
C VAL A 110 -4.76 -16.54 10.81
#